data_AF-A0A2A8S6J9-F1
#
_entry.id   AF-A0A2A8S6J9-F1
#
_cell.length_a   1.000
_cell.length_b   1.000
_cell.length_c   1.000
_cell.angle_alpha   90.00
_cell.angle_beta   90.00
_cell.angle_gamma   90.00
#
_symmetry.space_group_name_H-M   'P 1'
#
loop_
_entity.id
_entity.type
_entity.pdbx_description
1 polymer ?
#
loop_
_entity_poly.entity_id
_entity_poly.type
_entity_poly.pdbx_seq_one_letter_code
_entity_poly.pdbx_strand_id
1 'polypeptide(L)'
;MFYNPQQPYPQQPYYQSNYEQQPHQQYYYDSRVPQPSPTTPTEPTQQQIQQYVSQFQHLKQPVLSLVKPWVDYGVNEAKHTSIAHAMTEIAAITYLIGRGVNPTVAHYIVESWEKNEQF
;
A
#
# COMPACT_ATOMS: atom_id res chain seq x y z
N MET A 1 52.41 -11.74 -7.86
CA MET A 1 51.80 -10.44 -8.18
C MET A 1 50.46 -10.69 -8.86
N PHE A 2 49.46 -9.88 -8.54
CA PHE A 2 48.03 -10.17 -8.53
C PHE A 2 47.37 -10.19 -9.92
N TYR A 3 46.47 -11.15 -10.15
CA TYR A 3 45.48 -11.10 -11.23
C TYR A 3 44.09 -10.99 -10.60
N ASN A 4 43.36 -9.93 -10.93
CA ASN A 4 41.97 -9.72 -10.52
C ASN A 4 41.18 -9.16 -11.72
N PRO A 5 40.41 -9.97 -12.46
CA PRO A 5 39.49 -9.45 -13.45
C PRO A 5 38.13 -9.17 -12.80
N GLN A 6 37.85 -7.91 -12.46
CA GLN A 6 36.47 -7.48 -12.23
C GLN A 6 35.74 -7.49 -13.58
N GLN A 7 34.69 -8.29 -13.68
CA GLN A 7 33.75 -8.24 -14.80
C GLN A 7 32.77 -7.08 -14.61
N PRO A 8 32.42 -6.32 -15.65
CA PRO A 8 31.38 -5.31 -15.54
C PRO A 8 30.00 -5.98 -15.46
N TYR A 9 29.19 -5.54 -14.50
CA TYR A 9 27.79 -5.95 -14.37
C TYR A 9 26.97 -5.48 -15.60
N PRO A 10 26.05 -6.30 -16.14
CA PRO A 10 25.12 -5.84 -17.16
C PRO A 10 24.10 -4.86 -16.55
N GLN A 11 23.99 -3.67 -17.16
CA GLN A 11 22.96 -2.68 -16.84
C GLN A 11 21.59 -3.24 -17.26
N GLN A 12 20.67 -3.40 -16.31
CA GLN A 12 19.26 -3.71 -16.64
C GLN A 12 18.56 -2.45 -17.19
N PRO A 13 17.71 -2.59 -18.21
CA PRO A 13 16.92 -1.47 -18.71
C PRO A 13 15.93 -1.02 -17.64
N TYR A 14 15.91 0.28 -17.37
CA TYR A 14 14.92 0.93 -16.53
C TYR A 14 13.54 0.76 -17.16
N TYR A 15 12.59 0.17 -16.44
CA TYR A 15 11.20 0.16 -16.86
C TYR A 15 10.66 1.59 -16.81
N GLN A 16 10.26 2.10 -17.98
CA GLN A 16 9.59 3.38 -18.13
C GLN A 16 8.09 3.14 -17.96
N SER A 17 7.56 3.44 -16.77
CA SER A 17 6.13 3.31 -16.48
C SER A 17 5.34 4.33 -17.29
N ASN A 18 4.60 3.88 -18.30
CA ASN A 18 3.60 4.69 -18.98
C ASN A 18 2.40 4.86 -18.05
N TYR A 19 2.16 6.08 -17.57
CA TYR A 19 0.93 6.40 -16.86
C TYR A 19 -0.23 6.47 -17.87
N GLU A 20 -0.98 5.38 -18.01
CA GLU A 20 -2.30 5.43 -18.63
C GLU A 20 -3.23 6.28 -17.75
N GLN A 21 -3.86 7.29 -18.36
CA GLN A 21 -4.77 8.21 -17.69
C GLN A 21 -6.01 7.44 -17.21
N GLN A 22 -6.10 7.15 -15.92
CA GLN A 22 -7.30 6.58 -15.32
C GLN A 22 -8.45 7.61 -15.27
N PRO A 23 -9.70 7.22 -15.59
CA PRO A 23 -10.86 8.09 -15.50
C PRO A 23 -11.13 8.47 -14.04
N HIS A 24 -11.37 9.76 -13.79
CA HIS A 24 -11.61 10.33 -12.48
C HIS A 24 -12.78 9.64 -11.76
N GLN A 25 -12.50 8.82 -10.75
CA GLN A 25 -13.53 8.36 -9.82
C GLN A 25 -13.87 9.50 -8.85
N GLN A 26 -15.16 9.81 -8.72
CA GLN A 26 -15.67 10.73 -7.70
C GLN A 26 -15.38 10.13 -6.31
N TYR A 27 -14.38 10.67 -5.64
CA TYR A 27 -14.13 10.38 -4.23
C TYR A 27 -15.18 11.11 -3.38
N TYR A 28 -15.90 10.38 -2.53
CA TYR A 28 -16.70 10.97 -1.45
C TYR A 28 -15.71 11.66 -0.49
N TYR A 29 -15.65 12.99 -0.56
CA TYR A 29 -14.75 13.78 0.27
C TYR A 29 -15.22 13.81 1.73
N ASP A 30 -14.40 13.29 2.64
CA ASP A 30 -14.51 13.59 4.07
C ASP A 30 -13.99 15.01 4.30
N SER A 31 -14.87 15.92 4.73
CA SER A 31 -14.56 17.33 4.99
C SER A 31 -13.56 17.55 6.14
N ARG A 32 -13.14 16.50 6.85
CA ARG A 32 -12.15 16.56 7.94
C ARG A 32 -10.71 16.45 7.46
N VAL A 33 -10.48 16.18 6.17
CA VAL A 33 -9.15 16.10 5.57
C VAL A 33 -8.91 17.34 4.71
N PRO A 34 -7.91 18.19 5.00
CA PRO A 34 -7.57 19.32 4.15
C PRO A 34 -7.19 18.84 2.74
N GLN A 35 -7.76 19.46 1.71
CA GLN A 35 -7.39 19.19 0.32
C GLN A 35 -5.94 19.64 0.03
N PRO A 36 -5.16 18.87 -0.73
CA PRO A 36 -3.84 19.29 -1.17
C PRO A 36 -3.94 20.37 -2.26
N SER A 37 -3.26 21.49 -2.05
CA SER A 37 -3.00 22.52 -3.07
C SER A 37 -2.13 21.94 -4.22
N PRO A 38 -2.16 22.50 -5.45
CA PRO A 38 -1.50 21.95 -6.64
C PRO A 38 0.03 22.09 -6.67
N THR A 39 0.69 22.28 -5.53
CA THR A 39 2.16 22.33 -5.42
C THR A 39 2.67 21.04 -4.81
N THR A 40 3.78 20.52 -5.36
CA THR A 40 4.59 19.38 -4.93
C THR A 40 4.33 18.92 -3.50
N PRO A 41 4.11 17.61 -3.24
CA PRO A 41 3.91 17.10 -1.88
C PRO A 41 5.09 17.53 -1.01
N THR A 42 4.87 18.56 -0.19
CA THR A 42 5.86 19.03 0.76
C THR A 42 5.67 18.19 2.00
N GLU A 43 6.75 17.60 2.52
CA GLU A 43 6.67 16.89 3.79
C GLU A 43 6.06 17.82 4.86
N PRO A 44 5.11 17.32 5.67
CA PRO A 44 4.49 18.14 6.70
C PRO A 44 5.54 18.61 7.71
N THR A 45 5.40 19.85 8.19
CA THR A 45 6.25 20.37 9.26
C THR A 45 6.03 19.57 10.55
N GLN A 46 6.99 19.59 11.49
CA GLN A 46 6.82 18.92 12.78
C GLN A 46 5.57 19.37 13.54
N GLN A 47 5.20 20.65 13.44
CA GLN A 47 3.98 21.19 14.05
C GLN A 47 2.72 20.62 13.41
N GLN A 48 2.69 20.49 12.07
CA GLN A 48 1.59 19.85 11.36
C GLN A 48 1.48 18.36 11.72
N ILE A 49 2.61 17.65 11.85
CA ILE A 49 2.63 16.24 12.29
C ILE A 49 2.03 16.11 13.69
N GLN A 50 2.41 16.96 14.65
CA GLN A 50 1.85 16.93 16.01
C GLN A 50 0.33 17.14 16.01
N GLN A 51 -0.17 18.08 15.19
CA GLN A 51 -1.60 18.30 15.03
C GLN A 51 -2.30 17.04 14.48
N TYR A 52 -1.79 16.42 13.42
CA TYR A 52 -2.38 15.20 12.86
C TYR A 52 -2.34 14.04 13.85
N VAL A 53 -1.22 13.82 14.53
CA VAL A 53 -1.09 12.77 15.55
C VAL A 53 -2.14 12.96 16.64
N SER A 54 -2.30 14.18 17.14
CA SER A 54 -3.33 14.49 18.16
C SER A 54 -4.75 14.21 17.66
N GLN A 55 -5.06 14.57 16.42
CA GLN A 55 -6.37 14.37 15.79
C GLN A 55 -6.71 12.89 15.63
N PHE A 56 -5.73 12.05 15.26
CA PHE A 56 -5.95 10.64 14.94
C PHE A 56 -5.59 9.67 16.07
N GLN A 57 -5.10 10.15 17.21
CA GLN A 57 -4.70 9.29 18.34
C GLN A 57 -5.80 8.31 18.78
N HIS A 58 -7.06 8.75 18.76
CA HIS A 58 -8.21 7.93 19.13
C HIS A 58 -8.46 6.75 18.17
N LEU A 59 -7.94 6.81 16.94
CA LEU A 59 -8.08 5.74 15.94
C LEU A 59 -7.03 4.63 16.08
N LYS A 60 -5.99 4.83 16.90
CA LYS A 60 -4.87 3.86 17.01
C LYS A 60 -5.36 2.44 17.26
N GLN A 61 -6.18 2.23 18.29
CA GLN A 61 -6.66 0.89 18.62
C GLN A 61 -7.66 0.34 17.59
N PRO A 62 -8.72 1.08 17.18
CA PRO A 62 -9.62 0.63 16.12
C PRO A 62 -8.91 0.22 14.83
N VAL A 63 -7.94 1.01 14.37
CA VAL A 63 -7.15 0.72 13.16
C VAL A 63 -6.33 -0.54 13.35
N LEU A 64 -5.57 -0.66 14.44
CA LEU A 64 -4.75 -1.84 14.70
C LEU A 64 -5.61 -3.12 14.83
N SER A 65 -6.75 -3.05 15.51
CA SER A 65 -7.68 -4.18 15.62
C SER A 65 -8.27 -4.59 14.27
N LEU A 66 -8.54 -3.63 13.39
CA LEU A 66 -9.07 -3.88 12.05
C LEU A 66 -8.03 -4.53 11.13
N VAL A 67 -6.78 -4.05 11.15
CA VAL A 67 -5.74 -4.51 10.21
C VAL A 67 -5.02 -5.77 10.69
N LYS A 68 -4.97 -6.04 12.00
CA LYS A 68 -4.19 -7.15 12.55
C LYS A 68 -4.54 -8.51 11.91
N PRO A 69 -5.81 -8.90 11.71
CA PRO A 69 -6.12 -10.19 11.08
C PRO A 69 -5.54 -10.33 9.67
N TRP A 70 -5.48 -9.23 8.90
CA TRP A 70 -4.94 -9.22 7.54
C TRP A 70 -3.41 -9.25 7.54
N VAL A 71 -2.77 -8.58 8.50
CA VAL A 71 -1.33 -8.69 8.69
C VAL A 71 -0.93 -10.12 9.10
N ASP A 72 -1.67 -10.72 10.04
CA ASP A 72 -1.43 -12.11 10.45
C ASP A 72 -1.62 -13.07 9.26
N TYR A 73 -2.65 -12.83 8.44
CA TYR A 73 -2.89 -13.55 7.19
C TYR A 73 -1.73 -13.42 6.21
N GLY A 74 -1.31 -12.22 5.81
CA GLY A 74 -0.23 -12.07 4.83
C GLY A 74 1.15 -12.50 5.36
N VAL A 75 1.40 -12.46 6.67
CA VAL A 75 2.60 -13.10 7.26
C VAL A 75 2.55 -14.62 7.10
N ASN A 76 1.37 -15.23 7.15
CA ASN A 76 1.23 -16.64 6.87
C ASN A 76 1.38 -16.94 5.37
N GLU A 77 0.75 -16.13 4.54
CA GLU A 77 0.78 -16.23 3.08
C GLU A 77 2.21 -16.12 2.54
N ALA A 78 2.99 -15.15 3.02
CA ALA A 78 4.40 -14.97 2.67
C ALA A 78 5.33 -16.17 2.99
N LYS A 79 4.86 -17.19 3.71
CA LYS A 79 5.59 -18.46 3.90
C LYS A 79 5.42 -19.41 2.71
N HIS A 80 4.35 -19.24 1.95
CA HIS A 80 3.92 -20.09 0.84
C HIS A 80 4.09 -19.38 -0.52
N THR A 81 4.02 -18.05 -0.52
CA THR A 81 4.24 -17.17 -1.69
C THR A 81 5.35 -16.14 -1.41
N SER A 82 5.53 -15.14 -2.28
CA SER A 82 6.49 -14.07 -2.10
C SER A 82 5.99 -12.99 -1.14
N ILE A 83 6.90 -12.33 -0.44
CA ILE A 83 6.58 -11.16 0.40
C ILE A 83 5.87 -10.07 -0.42
N ALA A 84 6.28 -9.84 -1.67
CA ALA A 84 5.67 -8.83 -2.53
C ALA A 84 4.20 -9.14 -2.84
N HIS A 85 3.87 -10.42 -3.03
CA HIS A 85 2.51 -10.88 -3.27
C HIS A 85 1.63 -10.68 -2.02
N ALA A 86 2.03 -11.26 -0.89
CA ALA A 86 1.28 -11.13 0.36
C ALA A 86 1.09 -9.67 0.81
N MET A 87 2.08 -8.79 0.59
CA MET A 87 1.95 -7.36 0.90
C MET A 87 0.99 -6.65 -0.05
N THR A 88 0.93 -7.06 -1.32
CA THR A 88 -0.05 -6.56 -2.30
C THR A 88 -1.47 -6.90 -1.87
N GLU A 89 -1.71 -8.13 -1.45
CA GLU A 89 -3.01 -8.57 -0.93
C GLU A 89 -3.43 -7.76 0.30
N ILE A 90 -2.57 -7.66 1.31
CA ILE A 90 -2.87 -6.90 2.53
C ILE A 90 -3.26 -5.46 2.16
N ALA A 91 -2.52 -4.82 1.26
CA ALA A 91 -2.81 -3.47 0.81
C ALA A 91 -4.16 -3.38 0.08
N ALA A 92 -4.46 -4.31 -0.81
CA ALA A 92 -5.72 -4.35 -1.54
C ALA A 92 -6.93 -4.59 -0.62
N ILE A 93 -6.84 -5.56 0.29
CA ILE A 93 -7.89 -5.89 1.26
C ILE A 93 -8.18 -4.67 2.13
N THR A 94 -7.14 -4.06 2.73
CA THR A 94 -7.31 -2.91 3.63
C THR A 94 -7.80 -1.65 2.90
N TYR A 95 -7.43 -1.46 1.62
CA TYR A 95 -8.00 -0.42 0.78
C TYR A 95 -9.50 -0.61 0.56
N LEU A 96 -9.94 -1.82 0.20
CA LEU A 96 -11.36 -2.13 0.00
C LEU A 96 -12.18 -1.96 1.29
N ILE A 97 -11.62 -2.36 2.43
CA ILE A 97 -12.21 -2.08 3.74
C ILE A 97 -12.39 -0.57 3.98
N GLY A 98 -11.36 0.22 3.67
CA GLY A 98 -11.42 1.69 3.74
C GLY A 98 -12.46 2.31 2.80
N ARG A 99 -12.82 1.61 1.72
CA ARG A 99 -13.90 1.99 0.80
C ARG A 99 -15.30 1.57 1.29
N GLY A 100 -15.41 0.93 2.45
CA GLY A 100 -16.66 0.50 3.06
C GLY A 100 -17.06 -0.94 2.73
N VAL A 101 -16.18 -1.73 2.11
CA VAL A 101 -16.44 -3.15 1.86
C VAL A 101 -16.32 -3.93 3.17
N ASN A 102 -17.23 -4.88 3.39
CA ASN A 102 -17.13 -5.79 4.54
C ASN A 102 -15.76 -6.52 4.52
N PRO A 103 -15.03 -6.63 5.64
CA PRO A 103 -13.68 -7.19 5.65
C PRO A 103 -13.56 -8.59 5.05
N THR A 104 -14.50 -9.49 5.35
CA THR A 104 -14.51 -10.84 4.77
C THR A 104 -14.77 -10.81 3.27
N VAL A 105 -15.65 -9.92 2.80
CA VAL A 105 -15.92 -9.75 1.36
C VAL A 105 -14.72 -9.14 0.65
N ALA A 106 -14.02 -8.18 1.26
CA ALA A 106 -12.81 -7.57 0.70
C ALA A 106 -11.72 -8.62 0.44
N HIS A 107 -11.52 -9.54 1.39
CA HIS A 107 -10.63 -10.69 1.21
C HIS A 107 -11.01 -11.53 0.00
N TYR A 108 -12.26 -12.03 -0.07
CA TYR A 108 -12.69 -12.85 -1.21
C TYR A 108 -12.63 -12.13 -2.56
N ILE A 109 -12.79 -10.80 -2.59
CA ILE A 109 -12.60 -10.02 -3.82
C ILE A 109 -11.14 -10.09 -4.26
N VAL A 110 -10.19 -9.89 -3.34
CA VAL A 110 -8.76 -9.92 -3.65
C VAL A 110 -8.32 -11.32 -4.08
N GLU A 111 -8.74 -12.37 -3.37
CA GLU A 111 -8.54 -13.77 -3.75
C GLU A 111 -9.04 -14.06 -5.18
N SER A 112 -10.15 -13.43 -5.59
CA SER A 112 -10.71 -13.65 -6.92
C SER A 112 -9.90 -13.05 -8.07
N TRP A 113 -8.97 -12.13 -7.76
CA TRP A 113 -8.07 -11.54 -8.76
C TRP A 113 -6.89 -12.45 -9.06
N GLU A 114 -6.56 -13.35 -8.15
CA GLU A 114 -5.44 -14.26 -8.31
C GLU A 114 -5.75 -15.36 -9.33
N LYS A 115 -4.79 -15.59 -10.23
CA LYS A 115 -4.82 -16.72 -11.16
C LYS A 115 -3.52 -17.48 -11.03
N ASN A 116 -3.60 -18.72 -10.54
CA ASN A 116 -2.43 -19.58 -10.31
C ASN A 116 -1.39 -18.92 -9.37
N GLU A 117 -1.84 -18.34 -8.24
CA GLU A 117 -0.97 -17.68 -7.24
C GLU A 117 -0.23 -16.45 -7.78
N GLN A 118 -0.78 -15.80 -8.82
CA GLN A 118 -0.22 -14.60 -9.43
C GLN A 118 -1.28 -13.52 -9.61
N PHE A 119 -0.85 -12.28 -9.39
CA PHE A 119 -1.58 -11.04 -9.68
C PHE A 119 -1.23 -10.51 -11.08
#